data_AF-R1EQQ0-F1
#
_entry.id   AF-R1EQQ0-F1
#
_cell.length_a   1.000
_cell.length_b   1.000
_cell.length_c   1.000
_cell.angle_alpha   90.00
_cell.angle_beta   90.00
_cell.angle_gamma   90.00
#
_symmetry.space_group_name_H-M   'P 1'
#
loop_
_entity.id
_entity.type
_entity.pdbx_description
1 polymer ?
#
loop_
_entity_poly.entity_id
_entity_poly.type
_entity_poly.pdbx_seq_one_letter_code
_entity_poly.pdbx_strand_id
1 'polypeptide(L)' 'EQTGQPMKYSGPLDVARQTLAKEGPLAFYKGFLPQWARAMPYSMVQFLVWEQLAKL' A
#
# COMPACT_ATOMS: atom_id res chain seq x y z
N GLU A 1 26.04 -20.36 -5.10
CA GLU A 1 25.10 -21.33 -5.69
C GLU A 1 24.13 -20.59 -6.60
N GLN A 2 24.04 -20.99 -7.86
CA GLN A 2 23.27 -20.33 -8.93
C GLN A 2 21.88 -20.98 -9.02
N THR A 3 20.81 -20.21 -9.27
CA THR A 3 19.56 -20.77 -9.84
C THR A 3 18.70 -19.73 -10.58
N GLY A 4 19.02 -19.50 -11.86
CA GLY A 4 18.06 -19.55 -12.98
C GLY A 4 16.71 -18.81 -12.96
N GLN A 5 16.69 -17.47 -12.93
CA GLN A 5 15.60 -16.67 -13.52
C GLN A 5 16.24 -15.45 -14.21
N PRO A 6 15.90 -15.05 -15.46
CA PRO A 6 16.33 -13.76 -15.95
C PRO A 6 15.82 -12.72 -14.95
N MET A 7 16.68 -11.80 -14.48
CA MET A 7 16.29 -10.71 -13.58
C MET A 7 15.05 -10.03 -14.19
N LYS A 8 13.85 -10.44 -13.75
CA LYS A 8 12.59 -10.07 -14.38
C LYS A 8 12.28 -8.59 -14.18
N TYR A 9 13.03 -7.99 -13.25
CA TYR A 9 12.98 -6.60 -12.86
C TYR A 9 14.36 -6.11 -12.47
N SER A 10 14.86 -5.10 -13.17
CA SER A 10 16.21 -4.53 -12.93
C SER A 10 16.23 -3.55 -11.74
N GLY A 11 15.07 -3.21 -11.18
CA GLY A 11 14.94 -2.36 -10.01
C GLY A 11 13.47 -2.02 -9.67
N PRO A 12 13.21 -1.35 -8.53
CA PRO A 12 11.85 -1.02 -8.09
C PRO A 12 11.10 -0.11 -9.07
N LEU A 13 11.83 0.75 -9.82
CA LEU A 13 11.25 1.58 -10.89
C LEU A 13 10.82 0.78 -12.12
N ASP A 14 11.55 -0.29 -12.44
CA ASP A 14 11.23 -1.19 -13.55
C ASP A 14 9.98 -2.02 -13.21
N VAL A 15 9.87 -2.48 -11.96
CA VAL A 15 8.63 -3.11 -11.43
C VAL A 15 7.45 -2.17 -11.54
N ALA A 16 7.58 -0.95 -11.03
CA ALA A 16 6.49 0.02 -11.03
C ALA A 16 5.99 0.32 -12.45
N ARG A 17 6.89 0.51 -13.42
CA ARG A 17 6.53 0.75 -14.83
C ARG A 17 5.84 -0.46 -15.47
N GLN A 18 6.37 -1.66 -15.27
CA GLN A 18 5.82 -2.86 -15.91
C GLN A 18 4.47 -3.27 -15.28
N THR A 19 4.30 -3.10 -13.97
CA THR A 19 3.00 -3.29 -13.29
C THR A 19 1.98 -2.26 -13.76
N LEU A 20 2.38 -0.98 -13.90
CA LEU A 20 1.50 0.06 -14.44
C LEU A 20 1.09 -0.21 -15.89
N ALA A 21 2.02 -0.69 -16.73
CA ALA A 21 1.75 -1.01 -18.13
C ALA A 21 0.91 -2.29 -18.32
N LYS A 22 1.04 -3.28 -17.44
CA LYS A 22 0.33 -4.57 -17.55
C LYS A 22 -1.04 -4.59 -16.88
N GLU A 23 -1.15 -3.99 -15.69
CA GLU A 23 -2.38 -4.06 -14.87
C GLU A 23 -3.06 -2.69 -14.65
N GLY A 24 -2.39 -1.60 -15.03
CA GLY A 24 -2.92 -0.25 -14.86
C GLY A 24 -2.78 0.31 -13.43
N PRO A 25 -3.10 1.60 -13.23
CA PRO A 25 -2.99 2.27 -11.93
C PRO A 25 -3.90 1.67 -10.84
N LEU A 26 -4.96 0.98 -11.25
CA LEU A 26 -5.89 0.28 -10.35
C LEU A 26 -5.26 -0.93 -9.64
N ALA A 27 -4.19 -1.51 -10.18
CA ALA A 27 -3.47 -2.61 -9.54
C ALA A 27 -2.82 -2.17 -8.22
N PHE A 28 -2.32 -0.93 -8.15
CA PHE A 28 -1.76 -0.36 -6.92
C PHE A 28 -2.85 -0.11 -5.86
N TYR A 29 -4.07 0.23 -6.29
CA TYR A 29 -5.20 0.44 -5.39
C TYR A 29 -5.73 -0.85 -4.75
N LYS A 30 -5.59 -2.01 -5.42
CA LYS A 30 -6.02 -3.31 -4.85
C LYS A 30 -5.26 -3.69 -3.57
N GLY A 31 -3.99 -3.29 -3.43
CA GLY A 31 -3.18 -3.52 -2.22
C GLY A 31 -3.26 -2.39 -1.21
N PHE A 32 -3.48 -1.16 -1.68
CA PHE A 32 -3.60 0.03 -0.83
C PHE A 32 -4.90 0.00 -0.02
N LEU A 33 -6.03 -0.35 -0.62
CA LEU A 33 -7.32 -0.38 0.05
C LEU A 33 -7.37 -1.31 1.30
N PRO A 34 -6.90 -2.58 1.26
CA PRO A 34 -6.89 -3.43 2.45
C PRO A 34 -5.91 -2.96 3.53
N GLN A 35 -4.77 -2.36 3.15
CA GLN A 35 -3.84 -1.74 4.11
C GLN A 35 -4.51 -0.57 4.83
N TRP A 36 -5.17 0.31 4.08
CA TRP A 36 -5.89 1.45 4.63
C TRP A 36 -7.11 1.05 5.45
N ALA A 37 -7.85 0.03 5.03
CA ALA A 37 -8.97 -0.51 5.78
C ALA A 37 -8.56 -1.00 7.18
N ARG A 38 -7.32 -1.52 7.33
CA ARG A 38 -6.76 -1.88 8.63
C ARG A 38 -6.31 -0.67 9.45
N ALA A 39 -5.75 0.35 8.83
CA ALA A 39 -5.27 1.56 9.51
C ALA A 39 -6.42 2.51 9.93
N MET A 40 -7.51 2.55 9.16
CA MET A 40 -8.67 3.40 9.39
C MET A 40 -9.31 3.26 10.78
N PRO A 41 -9.55 2.06 11.33
CA PRO A 41 -10.14 1.93 12.67
C PRO A 41 -9.21 2.48 13.76
N TYR A 42 -7.89 2.31 13.63
CA TYR A 42 -6.94 2.88 14.58
C TYR A 42 -6.98 4.40 14.57
N SER A 43 -6.97 5.00 13.36
CA SER A 43 -7.08 6.45 13.20
C SER A 43 -8.42 6.99 13.71
N MET A 44 -9.54 6.28 13.50
CA MET A 44 -10.86 6.66 14.04
C MET A 44 -10.88 6.68 15.56
N VAL A 45 -10.35 5.63 16.22
CA VAL A 45 -10.32 5.56 17.68
C VAL A 45 -9.45 6.68 18.25
N GLN A 46 -8.29 6.94 17.65
CA GLN A 46 -7.43 8.04 18.07
C GLN A 46 -8.13 9.40 17.96
N PHE A 47 -8.88 9.62 16.88
CA PHE A 47 -9.64 10.86 16.67
C PHE A 47 -10.77 11.01 17.70
N LEU A 48 -11.52 9.94 17.97
CA LEU A 48 -12.59 9.95 18.98
C LEU A 48 -12.06 10.25 20.38
N VAL A 49 -10.93 9.65 20.76
CA VAL A 49 -10.28 9.92 22.05
C VAL A 49 -9.85 11.39 22.13
N TRP A 50 -9.29 11.93 21.05
CA TRP A 50 -8.91 13.33 20.99
C TRP A 50 -10.11 14.27 21.11
N GLU A 51 -11.25 13.98 20.46
CA GLU A 51 -12.46 14.79 20.61
C GLU A 51 -13.01 14.76 22.05
N GLN A 52 -12.98 13.61 22.72
CA GLN A 52 -13.44 13.51 24.11
C GLN A 52 -12.51 14.26 25.06
N LEU A 53 -11.19 14.19 24.81
CA LEU A 53 -10.21 14.94 25.59
C LEU A 53 -10.31 16.45 25.35
N ALA A 54 -10.57 16.89 24.12
CA ALA A 54 -10.71 18.31 23.78
C ALA A 54 -12.04 18.92 24.26
N LYS A 55 -13.04 18.09 24.60
CA LYS A 55 -14.31 18.52 25.19
C LYS A 55 -14.28 18.65 26.72
N LEU A 56 -13.27 18.08 27.38
CA LEU A 56 -12.96 18.26 28.80
C LEU A 56 -12.25 19.59 29.04
#